data_AF-A0A1J5J6N4-F1
#
_entry.id   AF-A0A1J5J6N4-F1
#
_cell.length_a   1.000
_cell.length_b   1.000
_cell.length_c   1.000
_cell.angle_alpha   90.00
_cell.angle_beta   90.00
_cell.angle_gamma   90.00
#
_symmetry.space_group_name_H-M   'P 1'
#
loop_
_entity.id
_entity.type
_entity.pdbx_description
1 polymer ?
#
loop_
_entity_poly.entity_id
_entity_poly.type
_entity_poly.pdbx_seq_one_letter_code
_entity_poly.pdbx_strand_id
1 'polypeptide(L)' 'MSRHIADHHTSSQGGRMKHFLAIARSGASAAVWRGAWQRAATRPEGNRRMVEFLRIARGRSA' A
#
# COMPACT_ATOMS: atom_id res chain seq x y z
N MET A 1 -21.22 -11.35 39.99
CA MET A 1 -21.12 -10.17 39.11
C MET A 1 -22.23 -10.26 38.07
N SER A 2 -23.37 -9.66 38.36
CA SER A 2 -24.53 -9.68 37.47
C SER A 2 -24.32 -8.62 36.38
N ARG A 3 -24.30 -9.04 35.11
CA ARG A 3 -24.13 -8.16 33.96
C ARG A 3 -25.52 -7.67 33.53
N HIS A 4 -25.72 -6.35 33.46
CA HIS A 4 -27.04 -5.74 33.28
C HIS A 4 -27.49 -5.84 31.81
N ILE A 5 -28.77 -6.11 31.57
CA ILE A 5 -29.31 -6.32 30.20
C ILE A 5 -29.13 -5.08 29.31
N ALA A 6 -29.09 -3.87 29.90
CA ALA A 6 -28.80 -2.64 29.15
C ALA A 6 -27.34 -2.54 28.63
N ASP A 7 -26.43 -3.40 29.11
CA ASP A 7 -25.06 -3.47 28.60
C ASP A 7 -24.97 -4.23 27.27
N HIS A 8 -26.08 -4.85 26.81
CA HIS A 8 -26.20 -5.46 25.49
C HIS A 8 -26.63 -4.44 24.44
N HIS A 9 -25.77 -3.46 24.17
CA HIS A 9 -25.96 -2.61 22.99
C HIS A 9 -25.15 -3.17 21.81
N THR A 10 -25.82 -3.40 20.69
CA THR A 10 -25.13 -3.66 19.41
C THR A 10 -24.45 -2.37 18.98
N SER A 11 -23.12 -2.38 18.88
CA SER A 11 -22.36 -1.23 18.43
C SER A 11 -22.82 -0.78 17.04
N SER A 12 -23.06 0.53 16.87
CA SER A 12 -23.48 1.10 15.58
C SER A 12 -22.43 0.84 14.49
N GLN A 13 -22.89 0.33 13.33
CA GLN A 13 -22.05 0.16 12.14
C GLN A 13 -21.86 1.48 11.36
N GLY A 14 -22.45 2.59 11.82
CA GLY A 14 -22.42 3.88 11.12
C GLY A 14 -21.00 4.44 10.92
N GLY A 15 -20.09 4.20 11.87
CA GLY A 15 -18.69 4.60 11.72
C GLY A 15 -18.00 3.91 10.54
N ARG A 16 -18.22 2.60 10.38
CA ARG A 16 -17.69 1.81 9.26
C ARG A 16 -18.26 2.29 7.92
N MET A 17 -19.56 2.59 7.87
CA MET A 17 -20.20 3.16 6.67
C MET A 17 -19.61 4.52 6.28
N LYS A 18 -19.35 5.40 7.25
CA LYS A 18 -18.71 6.72 7.01
C LYS A 18 -17.32 6.55 6.38
N HIS A 19 -16.51 5.64 6.91
CA HIS A 19 -15.18 5.35 6.35
C HIS A 19 -15.27 4.78 4.94
N PHE A 20 -16.19 3.85 4.68
CA PHE A 20 -16.40 3.30 3.34
C PHE A 20 -16.76 4.39 2.32
N LEU A 21 -17.72 5.26 2.67
CA LEU A 21 -18.14 6.38 1.80
C LEU A 21 -17.01 7.40 1.57
N ALA A 22 -16.18 7.66 2.60
CA ALA A 22 -15.02 8.53 2.46
C ALA A 22 -14.00 7.96 1.47
N ILE A 23 -13.71 6.65 1.53
CA ILE A 23 -12.82 5.97 0.59
C ILE A 23 -13.40 6.01 -0.83
N ALA A 24 -14.69 5.71 -0.99
CA ALA A 24 -15.37 5.75 -2.28
C ALA A 24 -15.37 7.15 -2.92
N ARG A 25 -15.60 8.20 -2.12
CA ARG A 25 -15.64 9.59 -2.58
C ARG A 25 -14.26 10.18 -2.85
N SER A 26 -13.25 9.81 -2.07
CA SER A 26 -11.90 10.40 -2.16
C SER A 26 -11.18 10.08 -3.48
N GLY A 27 -11.69 9.16 -4.32
CA GLY A 27 -10.99 8.71 -5.52
C GLY A 27 -9.62 8.09 -5.23
N ALA A 28 -9.25 7.94 -3.95
CA ALA A 28 -8.01 7.34 -3.49
C ALA A 28 -7.93 5.87 -3.92
N SER A 29 -9.08 5.23 -4.11
CA SER A 29 -9.18 3.95 -4.80
C SER A 29 -8.50 4.02 -6.18
N ALA A 30 -8.82 4.97 -7.05
CA ALA A 30 -8.20 5.00 -8.38
C ALA A 30 -6.67 5.20 -8.34
N ALA A 31 -6.15 6.07 -7.48
CA ALA A 31 -4.70 6.32 -7.40
C ALA A 31 -3.92 5.19 -6.71
N VAL A 32 -4.42 4.70 -5.57
CA VAL A 32 -3.80 3.58 -4.82
C VAL A 32 -3.93 2.28 -5.61
N TRP A 33 -5.10 2.01 -6.21
CA TRP A 33 -5.27 0.84 -7.07
C TRP A 33 -4.41 0.94 -8.33
N ARG A 34 -4.22 2.12 -8.94
CA ARG A 34 -3.26 2.27 -10.05
C ARG A 34 -1.84 1.89 -9.65
N GLY A 35 -1.38 2.29 -8.46
CA GLY A 35 -0.05 1.91 -7.97
C GLY A 35 0.05 0.43 -7.59
N ALA A 36 -1.00 -0.15 -7.02
CA ALA A 36 -1.04 -1.57 -6.65
C ALA A 36 -1.20 -2.51 -7.85
N TRP A 37 -1.91 -2.06 -8.90
CA TRP A 37 -2.11 -2.80 -10.16
C TRP A 37 -1.01 -2.55 -11.18
N GLN A 38 -0.05 -1.65 -10.91
CA GLN A 38 1.17 -1.57 -11.71
C GLN A 38 1.93 -2.89 -11.52
N ARG A 39 1.77 -3.76 -12.52
CA ARG A 39 2.53 -4.99 -12.71
C ARG A 39 3.99 -4.68 -12.41
N ALA A 40 4.62 -5.48 -11.56
CA ALA A 40 6.05 -5.37 -11.28
C ALA A 40 6.76 -5.25 -12.64
N ALA A 41 7.35 -4.09 -12.91
CA ALA A 41 8.03 -3.87 -14.17
C ALA A 41 9.07 -4.97 -14.28
N THR A 42 8.96 -5.82 -15.31
CA THR A 42 9.97 -6.80 -15.66
C THR A 42 11.20 -5.99 -16.02
N ARG A 43 11.99 -5.66 -15.01
CA ARG A 43 13.25 -4.95 -15.19
C ARG A 43 14.13 -5.94 -15.93
N PRO A 44 14.59 -5.64 -17.15
CA PRO A 44 15.46 -6.56 -17.85
C PRO A 44 16.67 -6.82 -16.95
N GLU A 45 16.84 -8.06 -16.49
CA GLU A 45 18.02 -8.47 -15.71
C GLU A 45 19.30 -8.33 -16.52
N GLY A 46 19.16 -8.20 -17.85
CA GLY A 46 20.25 -7.89 -18.76
C GLY A 46 20.94 -6.59 -18.38
N ASN A 47 22.20 -6.72 -17.96
CA ASN A 47 23.21 -5.68 -17.84
C ASN A 47 23.34 -4.94 -16.49
N ARG A 48 22.50 -5.22 -15.49
CA ARG A 48 22.60 -4.56 -14.17
C ARG A 48 23.96 -4.80 -13.49
N ARG A 49 24.41 -6.06 -13.47
CA ARG A 49 25.70 -6.44 -12.87
C ARG A 49 26.89 -5.78 -13.56
N MET A 50 26.82 -5.60 -14.89
CA MET A 50 27.89 -4.92 -15.65
C MET A 50 27.93 -3.42 -15.31
N VAL A 51 26.77 -2.76 -15.21
CA VAL A 51 26.68 -1.34 -14.82
C VAL A 51 27.22 -1.13 -13.40
N GLU A 52 26.87 -2.03 -12.48
CA GLU A 52 27.36 -2.00 -11.10
C GLU A 52 28.89 -2.22 -11.05
N PHE A 53 29.42 -3.17 -11.83
CA PHE A 53 30.86 -3.41 -11.95
C PHE A 53 31.60 -2.17 -12.48
N LEU A 54 31.13 -1.56 -13.57
CA LEU A 54 31.74 -0.36 -14.14
C LEU A 54 31.75 0.81 -13.15
N ARG A 55 30.69 0.96 -12.34
CA ARG A 55 30.62 1.98 -11.29
C ARG A 55 31.69 1.76 -10.22
N ILE A 56 31.84 0.53 -9.73
CA ILE A 56 32.86 0.18 -8.72
C ILE A 56 34.27 0.35 -9.30
N ALA A 57 34.49 -0.08 -10.54
CA ALA A 57 35.77 0.06 -11.22
C ALA A 57 36.17 1.53 -11.35
N ARG A 58 35.25 2.40 -11.81
CA ARG A 58 35.50 3.84 -11.92
C ARG A 58 35.76 4.49 -10.55
N GLY A 59 35.05 4.08 -9.50
CA GLY A 59 35.26 4.60 -8.14
C GLY A 59 36.60 4.19 -7.50
N ARG A 60 37.24 3.12 -8.00
CA ARG A 60 38.57 2.66 -7.54
C ARG A 60 39.75 3.30 -8.28
N SER A 61 39.49 4.03 -9.37
CA SER A 61 40.52 4.72 -10.16
C SER A 61 40.67 6.20 -9.82
N ALA A 62 40.00 6.68 -8.75
CA ALA A 62 40.10 8.04 -8.22
C ALA A 62 41.04 8.09 -7.01
#